data_AF-A0A067MUE2-F1
#
_entry.id   AF-A0A067MUE2-F1
#
_cell.length_a   1.000
_cell.length_b   1.000
_cell.length_c   1.000
_cell.angle_alpha   90.00
_cell.angle_beta   90.00
_cell.angle_gamma   90.00
#
_symmetry.space_group_name_H-M   'P 1'
#
loop_
_entity.id
_entity.type
_entity.pdbx_description
1 polymer ?
#
loop_
_entity_poly.entity_id
_entity_poly.type
_entity_poly.pdbx_seq_one_letter_code
_entity_poly.pdbx_strand_id
1 'polypeptide(L)'
;MGTRGLRVYRHKARYFVHYNQMDSYPDALGSLVLSEIPVGDDFEEWLVLMREQLDKELELWEASGRPGVDEQGNFPDWITEDRPESGDFDSEWLYEMDLDNLVFN
;
A
#
# COMPACT_ATOMS: atom_id res chain seq x y z
N MET A 1 18.54 -6.84 -12.80
CA MET A 1 18.55 -7.18 -11.36
C MET A 1 17.94 -6.00 -10.65
N GLY A 2 16.63 -6.02 -10.42
CA GLY A 2 15.90 -4.97 -9.72
C GLY A 2 15.39 -5.55 -8.41
N THR A 3 15.43 -4.75 -7.33
CA THR A 3 14.84 -5.12 -6.04
C THR A 3 13.33 -5.04 -6.11
N ARG A 4 12.67 -5.98 -5.45
CA ARG A 4 11.20 -6.05 -5.36
C ARG A 4 10.74 -5.55 -4.01
N GLY A 5 9.58 -4.94 -3.99
CA GLY A 5 9.03 -4.42 -2.74
C GLY A 5 7.54 -4.21 -2.80
N LEU A 6 6.94 -4.26 -1.63
CA LEU A 6 5.52 -4.11 -1.41
C LEU A 6 5.28 -2.79 -0.67
N ARG A 7 4.40 -1.96 -1.19
CA ARG A 7 3.82 -0.84 -0.45
C ARG A 7 2.46 -1.28 0.05
N VAL A 8 2.22 -1.11 1.33
CA VAL A 8 1.01 -1.60 2.00
C VAL A 8 0.38 -0.44 2.73
N TYR A 9 -0.82 -0.04 2.32
CA TYR A 9 -1.61 0.94 3.06
C TYR A 9 -2.66 0.22 3.89
N ARG A 10 -2.75 0.55 5.18
CA ARG A 10 -3.78 0.02 6.06
C ARG A 10 -4.85 1.08 6.30
N HIS A 11 -6.08 0.74 5.92
CA HIS A 11 -7.25 1.57 6.12
C HIS A 11 -8.48 0.72 6.43
N LYS A 12 -9.29 1.09 7.43
CA LYS A 12 -10.51 0.35 7.86
C LYS A 12 -10.27 -1.16 8.08
N ALA A 13 -9.13 -1.53 8.67
CA ALA A 13 -8.71 -2.92 8.88
C ALA A 13 -8.57 -3.75 7.58
N ARG A 14 -8.30 -3.08 6.45
CA ARG A 14 -7.95 -3.68 5.16
C ARG A 14 -6.56 -3.23 4.75
N TYR A 15 -5.82 -4.09 4.06
CA TYR A 15 -4.48 -3.84 3.56
C TYR A 15 -4.52 -3.72 2.05
N PHE A 16 -4.13 -2.57 1.54
CA PHE A 16 -4.00 -2.25 0.12
C PHE A 16 -2.55 -2.44 -0.26
N VAL A 17 -2.29 -3.46 -1.06
CA VAL A 17 -0.94 -3.90 -1.39
C VAL A 17 -0.64 -3.52 -2.83
N HIS A 18 0.39 -2.70 -3.00
CA HIS A 18 0.92 -2.28 -4.29
C HIS A 18 2.31 -2.89 -4.46
N TYR A 19 2.42 -3.81 -5.39
CA TYR A 19 3.63 -4.53 -5.71
C TYR A 19 4.44 -3.78 -6.75
N ASN A 20 5.65 -3.44 -6.35
CA ASN A 20 6.62 -2.77 -7.19
C ASN A 20 7.76 -3.74 -7.56
N GLN A 21 7.90 -4.00 -8.86
CA GLN A 21 8.84 -4.98 -9.41
C GLN A 21 10.26 -4.42 -9.65
N MET A 22 10.47 -3.10 -9.60
CA MET A 22 11.74 -2.46 -9.98
C MET A 22 12.16 -1.37 -8.99
N ASP A 23 13.44 -1.36 -8.59
CA ASP A 23 14.05 -0.30 -7.77
C ASP A 23 13.40 -0.09 -6.38
N SER A 24 12.97 -1.16 -5.73
CA SER A 24 12.36 -1.14 -4.39
C SER A 24 13.33 -0.88 -3.22
N TYR A 25 14.55 -0.41 -3.50
CA TYR A 25 15.51 -0.08 -2.45
C TYR A 25 14.93 0.98 -1.49
N PRO A 26 15.31 0.94 -0.20
CA PRO A 26 14.87 1.95 0.78
C PRO A 26 15.28 3.37 0.38
N ASP A 27 16.43 3.50 -0.28
CA ASP A 27 16.93 4.78 -0.79
C ASP A 27 16.09 5.35 -1.95
N ALA A 28 15.40 4.50 -2.71
CA ALA A 28 14.58 4.89 -3.85
C ALA A 28 13.08 4.82 -3.52
N LEU A 29 12.52 3.62 -3.41
CA LEU A 29 11.09 3.43 -3.15
C LEU A 29 10.71 3.87 -1.74
N GLY A 30 11.51 3.55 -0.73
CA GLY A 30 11.28 3.99 0.64
C GLY A 30 11.31 5.52 0.77
N SER A 31 12.31 6.16 0.17
CA SER A 31 12.38 7.63 0.08
C SER A 31 11.20 8.23 -0.68
N LEU A 32 10.73 7.60 -1.76
CA LEU A 32 9.60 8.10 -2.54
C LEU A 32 8.30 8.02 -1.72
N VAL A 33 8.09 6.88 -1.06
CA VAL A 33 6.97 6.66 -0.13
C VAL A 33 6.96 7.69 1.01
N LEU A 34 8.12 7.96 1.62
CA LEU A 34 8.25 8.96 2.67
C LEU A 34 8.12 10.40 2.14
N SER A 35 8.63 10.66 0.92
CA SER A 35 8.54 11.97 0.28
C SER A 35 7.15 12.30 -0.24
N GLU A 36 6.28 11.29 -0.41
CA GLU A 36 4.85 11.50 -0.71
C GLU A 36 4.09 12.02 0.50
N ILE A 37 4.58 11.81 1.72
CA ILE A 37 3.96 12.32 2.95
C ILE A 37 4.37 13.79 3.14
N PRO A 38 3.45 14.76 3.01
CA PRO A 38 3.79 16.14 3.31
C PRO A 38 4.02 16.33 4.81
N VAL A 39 4.90 17.27 5.16
CA VAL A 39 5.28 17.57 6.54
C VAL A 39 4.67 18.91 6.94
N GLY A 40 3.94 18.95 8.07
CA GLY A 40 3.33 20.18 8.60
C GLY A 40 1.81 20.19 8.44
N ASP A 41 1.22 21.38 8.28
CA ASP A 41 -0.23 21.57 8.17
C ASP A 41 -0.85 20.87 6.94
N ASP A 42 -0.10 20.72 5.84
CA ASP A 42 -0.54 19.99 4.63
C ASP A 42 -0.72 18.48 4.86
N PHE A 43 -0.20 17.93 5.96
CA PHE A 43 -0.34 16.51 6.31
C PHE A 43 -1.80 16.12 6.54
N GLU A 44 -2.57 16.96 7.24
CA GLU A 44 -3.97 16.66 7.56
C GLU A 44 -4.83 16.61 6.29
N GLU A 45 -4.62 17.54 5.35
CA GLU A 45 -5.33 17.57 4.08
C GLU A 45 -4.96 16.36 3.21
N TRP A 46 -3.67 16.04 3.11
CA TRP A 46 -3.20 14.85 2.40
C TRP A 46 -3.77 13.57 3.00
N LEU A 47 -3.82 13.47 4.33
CA LEU A 47 -4.35 12.30 5.01
C LEU A 47 -5.85 12.10 4.73
N VAL A 48 -6.63 13.19 4.70
CA VAL A 48 -8.05 13.12 4.31
C VAL A 48 -8.18 12.64 2.87
N LEU A 49 -7.41 13.21 1.94
CA LEU A 49 -7.42 12.83 0.52
C LEU A 49 -7.04 11.35 0.32
N MET A 50 -5.98 10.87 0.97
CA MET A 50 -5.55 9.48 0.92
C MET A 50 -6.61 8.54 1.47
N ARG A 51 -7.23 8.90 2.60
CA ARG A 51 -8.34 8.12 3.17
C ARG A 51 -9.54 8.07 2.23
N GLU A 52 -9.92 9.19 1.61
CA GLU A 52 -11.01 9.22 0.62
C GLU A 52 -10.70 8.40 -0.64
N GLN A 53 -9.45 8.39 -1.09
CA GLN A 53 -9.03 7.57 -2.23
C GLN A 53 -9.14 6.08 -1.90
N LEU A 54 -8.60 5.67 -0.76
CA LEU A 54 -8.70 4.28 -0.29
C LEU A 54 -10.13 3.86 0.00
N ASP A 55 -10.98 4.77 0.48
CA ASP A 55 -12.40 4.50 0.67
C ASP A 55 -13.09 4.17 -0.67
N LYS A 56 -12.83 4.97 -1.71
CA LYS A 56 -13.36 4.69 -3.07
C LYS A 56 -12.83 3.37 -3.63
N GLU A 57 -11.55 3.07 -3.45
CA GLU A 57 -10.97 1.79 -3.86
C GLU A 57 -11.60 0.63 -3.11
N LEU A 58 -11.86 0.79 -1.81
CA LEU A 58 -12.56 -0.19 -0.99
C LEU A 58 -13.99 -0.41 -1.50
N GLU A 59 -14.75 0.65 -1.74
CA GLU A 59 -16.11 0.57 -2.27
C GLU A 59 -16.15 -0.15 -3.62
N LEU A 60 -15.20 0.16 -4.51
CA LEU A 60 -15.06 -0.52 -5.81
C LEU A 60 -14.74 -1.99 -5.63
N TRP A 61 -13.81 -2.34 -4.74
CA TRP A 61 -13.44 -3.73 -4.45
C TRP A 61 -14.60 -4.52 -3.83
N GLU A 62 -15.35 -3.93 -2.91
CA GLU A 62 -16.57 -4.52 -2.35
C GLU A 62 -17.65 -4.69 -3.42
N ALA A 63 -17.83 -3.70 -4.31
CA ALA A 63 -18.77 -3.77 -5.43
C ALA A 63 -18.36 -4.82 -6.48
N SER A 64 -17.07 -5.04 -6.67
CA SER A 64 -16.51 -6.10 -7.51
C SER A 64 -16.61 -7.50 -6.88
N GLY A 65 -17.11 -7.61 -5.64
CA GLY A 65 -17.31 -8.89 -4.97
C GLY A 65 -16.10 -9.40 -4.19
N ARG A 66 -15.17 -8.50 -3.82
CA ARG A 66 -13.97 -8.80 -3.04
C ARG A 66 -13.08 -9.86 -3.70
N PRO A 67 -12.66 -9.63 -4.95
CA PRO A 67 -11.89 -10.63 -5.67
C PRO A 67 -10.56 -10.87 -4.92
N GLY A 68 -10.27 -12.13 -4.62
CA GLY A 68 -9.06 -12.51 -3.87
C GLY A 68 -7.78 -12.40 -4.71
N VAL A 69 -6.62 -12.54 -4.06
CA VAL A 69 -5.29 -12.55 -4.70
C VAL A 69 -5.22 -13.52 -5.88
N ASP A 70 -5.83 -14.71 -5.75
CA ASP A 70 -5.86 -15.75 -6.79
C ASP A 70 -6.72 -15.36 -8.01
N GLU A 71 -7.72 -14.50 -7.85
CA GLU A 71 -8.63 -14.12 -8.95
C GLU A 71 -8.10 -12.94 -9.79
N GLN A 72 -7.19 -12.13 -9.25
CA GLN A 72 -6.63 -11.00 -10.00
C GLN A 72 -5.56 -11.40 -11.02
N GLY A 73 -4.82 -12.50 -10.81
CA GLY A 73 -3.89 -13.12 -11.78
C GLY A 73 -2.82 -12.20 -12.42
N ASN A 74 -2.78 -10.93 -12.05
CA ASN A 74 -2.08 -9.86 -12.74
C ASN A 74 -1.69 -8.82 -11.67
N PHE A 75 -0.51 -8.99 -11.10
CA PHE A 75 0.09 -8.08 -10.13
C PHE A 75 0.35 -6.73 -10.82
N PRO A 76 -0.29 -5.66 -10.34
CA PRO A 76 0.44 -4.77 -9.43
C PRO A 76 -0.29 -4.44 -8.12
N ASP A 77 -1.62 -4.41 -8.05
CA ASP A 77 -2.33 -3.85 -6.88
C ASP A 77 -3.50 -4.75 -6.43
N TRP A 78 -3.60 -5.09 -5.14
CA TRP A 78 -4.69 -5.89 -4.58
C TRP A 78 -5.04 -5.49 -3.13
N ILE A 79 -6.22 -5.91 -2.67
CA ILE A 79 -6.69 -5.66 -1.30
C ILE A 79 -6.82 -6.99 -0.56
N THR A 80 -6.28 -7.05 0.65
CA THR A 80 -6.31 -8.23 1.52
C THR A 80 -6.74 -7.86 2.94
N GLU A 81 -7.37 -8.82 3.62
CA GLU A 81 -7.71 -8.72 5.05
C GLU A 81 -6.53 -9.04 5.94
N ASP A 82 -5.62 -9.86 5.43
CA ASP A 82 -4.46 -10.33 6.17
C ASP A 82 -3.23 -9.49 5.86
N ARG A 83 -2.37 -9.28 6.86
CA ARG A 83 -1.17 -8.46 6.70
C ARG A 83 -0.16 -9.22 5.83
N PRO A 84 0.25 -8.69 4.67
CA PRO A 84 1.29 -9.33 3.87
C PRO A 84 2.62 -9.33 4.64
N GLU A 85 3.36 -10.43 4.55
CA GLU A 85 4.66 -10.58 5.22
C GLU A 85 5.82 -10.16 4.31
N SER A 86 6.94 -9.73 4.90
CA SER A 86 8.17 -9.51 4.14
C SER A 86 8.70 -10.86 3.62
N GLY A 87 8.72 -11.02 2.29
CA GLY A 87 9.03 -12.29 1.63
C GLY A 87 7.86 -12.84 0.79
N ASP A 88 6.64 -12.32 0.98
CA ASP A 88 5.55 -12.58 0.03
C ASP A 88 5.92 -12.06 -1.36
N PHE A 89 5.60 -12.84 -2.38
CA PHE A 89 5.89 -12.52 -3.79
C PHE A 89 7.37 -12.21 -4.10
N ASP A 90 8.30 -12.79 -3.33
CA ASP A 90 9.75 -12.58 -3.48
C ASP A 90 10.14 -11.09 -3.29
N SER A 91 9.37 -10.40 -2.42
CA SER A 91 9.65 -9.03 -2.01
C SER A 91 10.79 -8.97 -1.00
N GLU A 92 11.74 -8.07 -1.22
CA GLU A 92 12.86 -7.85 -0.31
C GLU A 92 12.56 -6.73 0.69
N TRP A 93 11.59 -5.87 0.37
CA TRP A 93 11.21 -4.70 1.15
C TRP A 93 9.69 -4.60 1.29
N LEU A 94 9.23 -4.34 2.52
CA LEU A 94 7.83 -4.12 2.84
C LEU A 94 7.72 -2.74 3.49
N TYR A 95 6.96 -1.84 2.89
CA TYR A 95 6.67 -0.50 3.41
C TYR A 95 5.21 -0.48 3.85
N GLU A 96 4.96 -0.42 5.15
CA GLU A 96 3.62 -0.40 5.73
C GLU A 96 3.26 1.01 6.19
N MET A 97 2.10 1.49 5.74
CA MET A 97 1.53 2.78 6.08
C MET A 97 0.17 2.57 6.71
N ASP A 98 0.15 2.58 8.04
CA ASP A 98 -1.08 2.57 8.81
C ASP A 98 -1.63 3.99 8.91
N LEU A 99 -2.61 4.29 8.06
CA LEU A 99 -3.28 5.60 8.05
C LEU A 99 -4.29 5.74 9.20
N ASP A 100 -4.64 4.65 9.89
CA ASP A 100 -5.57 4.64 11.02
C ASP A 100 -4.82 5.01 12.31
N ASN A 101 -3.64 4.41 12.51
CA ASN A 101 -2.76 4.60 13.66
C ASN A 101 -1.62 5.60 13.41
N LEU A 102 -1.48 6.12 12.19
CA LEU A 102 -0.40 7.01 11.75
C LEU A 102 1.00 6.37 11.95
N VAL A 103 1.11 5.07 11.70
CA VAL A 103 2.36 4.30 11.83
C VAL A 103 2.92 4.03 10.45
N PHE A 104 4.20 4.39 10.23
CA PHE A 104 4.90 4.18 8.97
C PHE A 104 6.15 3.34 9.25
N ASN A 105 6.25 2.14 8.68
CA ASN A 105 7.35 1.18 8.87
C ASN A 105 7.94 0.72 7.54
#